data_AF-A0A8T1YQ66-F1
#
_entry.id   AF-A0A8T1YQ66-F1
#
_cell.length_a   1.000
_cell.length_b   1.000
_cell.length_c   1.000
_cell.angle_alpha   90.00
_cell.angle_beta   90.00
_cell.angle_gamma   90.00
#
_symmetry.space_group_name_H-M   'P 1'
#
loop_
_entity.id
_entity.type
_entity.pdbx_description
1 polymer ?
#
loop_
_entity_poly.entity_id
_entity_poly.type
_entity_poly.pdbx_seq_one_letter_code
_entity_poly.pdbx_strand_id
1 'polypeptide(L)'
;MERITSIVFFASLLIIFVSVVNQTRAISCDESLGLCKKCDERCKAKHGPSCLSKCDGEVGMLSCTCTYECGPPLPPKRNVCSGGTGMCSGNCPDKCCDTNCAQKYNGGRGFCNSLGNYNLCQCEYPC
;
A
#
# COMPACT_ATOMS: atom_id res chain seq x y z
N MET A 1 -34.59 10.97 36.81
CA MET A 1 -33.29 10.34 36.48
C MET A 1 -33.29 9.66 35.10
N GLU A 2 -34.40 9.06 34.64
CA GLU A 2 -34.47 8.36 33.34
C GLU A 2 -34.26 9.24 32.10
N ARG A 3 -34.77 10.47 32.06
CA ARG A 3 -34.56 11.39 30.92
C ARG A 3 -33.09 11.79 30.74
N ILE A 4 -32.36 11.99 31.83
CA ILE A 4 -30.94 12.41 31.80
C ILE A 4 -30.06 11.25 31.33
N THR A 5 -30.32 10.04 31.82
CA THR A 5 -29.64 8.82 31.35
C THR A 5 -29.93 8.55 29.87
N SER A 6 -31.18 8.75 29.42
CA SER A 6 -31.54 8.58 28.02
C SER A 6 -30.83 9.58 27.09
N ILE A 7 -30.72 10.86 27.48
CA ILE A 7 -30.01 11.89 26.71
C ILE A 7 -28.51 11.58 26.62
N VAL A 8 -27.90 11.14 27.73
CA VAL A 8 -26.49 10.73 27.76
C VAL A 8 -26.24 9.51 26.86
N PHE A 9 -27.19 8.57 26.80
CA PHE A 9 -27.11 7.40 25.92
C PHE A 9 -27.20 7.78 24.43
N PHE A 10 -28.11 8.68 24.06
CA PHE A 10 -28.21 9.17 22.69
C PHE A 10 -26.98 10.00 22.29
N ALA A 11 -26.49 10.86 23.17
CA ALA A 11 -25.29 11.67 22.92
C ALA A 11 -24.04 10.80 22.72
N SER A 12 -23.87 9.75 23.53
CA SER A 12 -22.74 8.82 23.40
C SER A 12 -22.80 8.01 22.10
N LEU A 13 -23.98 7.54 21.68
CA LEU A 13 -24.15 6.89 20.38
C LEU A 13 -23.77 7.82 19.23
N LEU A 14 -24.24 9.08 19.24
CA LEU A 14 -23.91 10.05 18.19
C LEU A 14 -22.40 10.32 18.08
N ILE A 15 -21.69 10.40 19.20
CA ILE A 15 -20.22 10.59 19.21
C ILE A 15 -19.51 9.40 18.55
N ILE A 16 -19.97 8.16 18.81
CA ILE A 16 -19.42 6.95 18.19
C ILE A 16 -19.67 6.95 16.67
N PHE A 17 -20.88 7.32 16.22
CA PHE A 17 -21.17 7.40 14.78
C PHE A 17 -20.31 8.45 14.06
N VAL A 18 -20.12 9.63 14.65
CA VAL A 18 -19.29 10.70 14.04
C VAL A 18 -17.82 10.30 13.96
N SER A 19 -17.30 9.56 14.95
CA SER A 19 -15.90 9.11 14.94
C SER A 19 -15.65 7.96 13.95
N VAL A 20 -16.63 7.09 13.71
CA VAL A 20 -16.54 6.01 12.68
C VAL A 20 -16.65 6.56 11.26
N VAL A 21 -17.50 7.58 11.02
CA VAL A 21 -17.69 8.15 9.67
C VAL A 21 -16.42 8.84 9.13
N ASN A 22 -15.49 9.26 9.99
CA ASN A 22 -14.27 9.93 9.54
C ASN A 22 -13.17 8.97 9.04
N GLN A 23 -13.36 7.65 9.15
CA GLN A 23 -12.31 6.66 8.87
C GLN A 23 -12.43 5.96 7.50
N THR A 24 -13.42 6.30 6.67
CA THR A 24 -13.64 5.65 5.36
C THR A 24 -13.54 6.60 4.17
N ARG A 25 -12.88 7.76 4.30
CA ARG A 25 -12.55 8.54 3.11
C ARG A 25 -11.49 7.77 2.32
N ALA A 26 -11.92 7.10 1.25
CA ALA A 26 -11.03 6.59 0.23
C ALA A 26 -10.05 7.71 -0.14
N ILE A 27 -8.75 7.42 -0.13
CA ILE A 27 -7.74 8.40 -0.49
C ILE A 27 -8.00 8.75 -1.95
N SER A 28 -8.28 10.02 -2.23
CA SER A 28 -8.44 10.53 -3.58
C SER A 28 -7.08 10.91 -4.16
N CYS A 29 -6.78 10.42 -5.36
CA CYS A 29 -5.59 10.74 -6.15
C CYS A 29 -5.99 11.66 -7.31
N ASP A 30 -5.14 12.63 -7.62
CA ASP A 30 -5.28 13.51 -8.78
C ASP A 30 -4.16 13.25 -9.79
N GLU A 31 -4.51 13.11 -11.08
CA GLU A 31 -3.54 12.99 -12.18
C GLU A 31 -3.86 13.98 -13.30
N SER A 32 -2.87 14.76 -13.74
CA SER A 32 -3.03 15.64 -14.92
C SER A 32 -2.67 14.91 -16.21
N LEU A 33 -3.59 14.92 -17.18
CA LEU A 33 -3.45 14.29 -18.50
C LEU A 33 -3.18 15.31 -19.64
N GLY A 34 -2.86 16.56 -19.30
CA GLY A 34 -2.58 17.61 -20.29
C GLY A 34 -3.85 18.10 -21.00
N LEU A 35 -3.90 18.10 -22.33
CA LEU A 35 -4.98 18.73 -23.10
C LEU A 35 -6.40 18.20 -22.77
N CYS A 36 -7.38 19.10 -22.78
CA CYS A 36 -8.79 18.83 -22.47
C CYS A 36 -9.59 18.06 -23.53
N LYS A 37 -8.97 17.59 -24.61
CA LYS A 37 -9.66 16.81 -25.63
C LYS A 37 -10.08 15.45 -25.05
N LYS A 38 -11.39 15.19 -25.01
CA LYS A 38 -11.99 13.94 -24.49
C LYS A 38 -11.51 13.60 -23.05
N CYS A 39 -11.38 14.60 -22.19
CA CYS A 39 -10.83 14.45 -20.84
C CYS A 39 -11.54 13.36 -20.03
N ASP A 40 -12.87 13.38 -20.00
CA ASP A 40 -13.68 12.39 -19.27
C ASP A 40 -13.46 10.94 -19.76
N GLU A 41 -13.51 10.72 -21.08
CA GLU A 41 -13.26 9.41 -21.67
C GLU A 41 -11.85 8.89 -21.31
N ARG A 42 -10.84 9.77 -21.34
CA ARG A 42 -9.45 9.41 -21.03
C ARG A 42 -9.27 9.08 -19.55
N CYS A 43 -9.86 9.88 -18.65
CA CYS A 43 -9.84 9.64 -17.21
C CYS A 43 -10.51 8.30 -16.88
N LYS A 44 -11.71 8.04 -17.43
CA LYS A 44 -12.45 6.79 -17.19
C LYS A 44 -11.78 5.58 -17.80
N ALA A 45 -11.17 5.72 -18.98
CA ALA A 45 -10.40 4.64 -19.60
C ALA A 45 -9.17 4.25 -18.77
N LYS A 46 -8.56 5.20 -18.05
CA LYS A 46 -7.34 4.97 -17.27
C LYS A 46 -7.62 4.51 -15.83
N HIS A 47 -8.57 5.14 -15.15
CA HIS A 47 -8.81 4.94 -13.71
C HIS A 47 -10.15 4.27 -13.39
N GLY A 48 -10.96 3.96 -14.41
CA GLY A 48 -12.26 3.33 -14.25
C GLY A 48 -13.43 4.32 -14.22
N PRO A 49 -14.68 3.81 -14.23
CA PRO A 49 -15.89 4.60 -14.45
C PRO A 49 -16.21 5.59 -13.31
N SER A 50 -15.68 5.34 -12.10
CA SER A 50 -15.83 6.22 -10.93
C SER A 50 -14.91 7.43 -10.94
N CYS A 51 -13.98 7.52 -11.90
CA CYS A 51 -13.08 8.64 -12.03
C CYS A 51 -13.82 9.91 -12.49
N LEU A 52 -13.56 11.01 -11.78
CA LEU A 52 -14.05 12.34 -12.10
C LEU A 52 -13.00 13.07 -12.94
N SER A 53 -13.46 13.82 -13.93
CA SER A 53 -12.59 14.62 -14.79
C SER A 53 -12.92 16.10 -14.65
N LYS A 54 -11.88 16.94 -14.66
CA LYS A 54 -12.00 18.39 -14.62
C LYS A 54 -11.09 18.99 -15.67
N CYS A 55 -11.60 19.99 -16.37
CA CYS A 55 -10.84 20.79 -17.31
C CYS A 55 -10.74 22.20 -16.76
N ASP A 56 -9.57 22.55 -16.24
CA ASP A 56 -9.31 23.84 -15.61
C ASP A 56 -7.94 24.41 -16.02
N GLY A 57 -7.83 25.74 -15.97
CA GLY A 57 -6.66 26.50 -16.42
C GLY A 57 -7.04 27.78 -17.15
N GLU A 58 -6.04 28.58 -17.51
CA GLU A 58 -6.24 29.79 -18.32
C GLU A 58 -6.61 29.46 -19.77
N VAL A 59 -7.26 30.38 -20.47
CA VAL A 59 -7.62 30.22 -21.88
C VAL A 59 -6.34 30.01 -22.71
N GLY A 60 -6.13 28.79 -23.22
CA GLY A 60 -4.90 28.37 -23.91
C GLY A 60 -4.00 27.40 -23.12
N MET A 61 -4.24 27.23 -21.82
CA MET A 61 -3.53 26.27 -20.94
C MET A 61 -4.49 25.37 -20.15
N LEU A 62 -5.71 25.14 -20.64
CA LEU A 62 -6.64 24.23 -19.98
C LEU A 62 -6.04 22.82 -19.92
N SER A 63 -5.91 22.33 -18.70
CA SER A 63 -5.40 20.99 -18.40
C SER A 63 -6.53 20.10 -17.88
N CYS A 64 -6.47 18.84 -18.27
CA CYS A 64 -7.35 17.78 -17.86
C CYS A 64 -6.79 17.17 -16.58
N THR A 65 -7.53 17.24 -15.49
CA THR A 65 -7.21 16.63 -14.20
C THR A 65 -8.22 15.51 -13.92
N CYS A 66 -7.73 14.32 -13.62
CA CYS A 66 -8.51 13.15 -13.26
C CYS A 66 -8.42 12.92 -11.76
N THR A 67 -9.55 12.95 -11.06
CA THR A 67 -9.64 12.58 -9.65
C THR A 67 -10.22 11.17 -9.55
N TYR A 68 -9.52 10.27 -8.87
CA TYR A 68 -9.93 8.87 -8.73
C TYR A 68 -9.62 8.35 -7.32
N GLU A 69 -10.30 7.29 -6.91
CA GLU A 69 -9.90 6.57 -5.70
C GLU A 69 -8.54 5.92 -5.95
N CYS A 70 -7.55 6.29 -5.13
CA CYS A 70 -6.29 5.55 -5.12
C CYS A 70 -6.61 4.08 -4.84
N GLY A 71 -5.86 3.15 -5.45
CA GLY A 71 -5.91 1.75 -5.02
C GLY A 71 -5.72 1.64 -3.51
N PRO A 72 -6.18 0.54 -2.87
CA PRO A 72 -6.01 0.36 -1.44
C PRO A 72 -4.56 0.66 -1.08
N PRO A 73 -4.29 1.47 -0.04
CA PRO A 73 -2.92 1.84 0.32
C PRO A 73 -2.12 0.55 0.35
N LEU A 74 -1.05 0.47 -0.46
CA LEU A 74 -0.20 -0.70 -0.45
C LEU A 74 0.11 -0.98 1.01
N PRO A 75 -0.05 -2.24 1.49
CA PRO A 75 0.27 -2.56 2.86
C PRO A 75 1.66 -1.98 3.13
N PRO A 76 1.87 -1.31 4.28
CA PRO A 76 3.15 -0.67 4.58
C PRO A 76 4.23 -1.69 4.24
N LYS A 77 5.12 -1.34 3.31
CA LYS A 77 6.25 -2.20 2.96
C LYS A 77 6.91 -2.52 4.29
N ARG A 78 6.75 -3.76 4.78
CA ARG A 78 7.53 -4.22 5.92
C ARG A 78 8.98 -3.99 5.51
N ASN A 79 9.78 -3.33 6.34
CA ASN A 79 11.16 -3.14 5.92
C ASN A 79 11.74 -4.56 5.81
N VAL A 80 12.30 -4.87 4.64
CA VAL A 80 12.93 -6.17 4.44
C VAL A 80 14.41 -5.94 4.62
N CYS A 81 14.96 -6.50 5.68
CA CYS A 81 16.38 -6.52 5.91
C CYS A 81 17.00 -7.73 5.20
N SER A 82 18.21 -7.53 4.71
CA SER A 82 19.04 -8.58 4.14
C SER A 82 20.06 -9.04 5.18
N GLY A 83 20.26 -10.35 5.27
CA GLY A 83 21.26 -10.95 6.15
C GLY A 83 21.90 -12.17 5.51
N GLY A 84 22.82 -12.79 6.24
CA GLY A 84 23.48 -14.02 5.81
C GLY A 84 23.57 -15.03 6.94
N THR A 85 23.60 -16.30 6.56
CA THR A 85 23.99 -17.42 7.43
C THR A 85 25.24 -18.07 6.89
N GLY A 86 25.86 -18.95 7.68
CA GLY A 86 26.93 -19.82 7.18
C GLY A 86 26.42 -20.71 6.03
N MET A 87 27.33 -21.14 5.16
CA MET A 87 27.02 -22.10 4.10
C MET A 87 26.58 -23.44 4.71
N CYS A 88 25.52 -24.02 4.14
CA CYS A 88 25.06 -25.35 4.50
C CYS A 88 25.96 -26.46 3.97
N SER A 89 26.48 -26.29 2.75
CA SER A 89 27.41 -27.18 2.06
C SER A 89 27.89 -26.50 0.77
N GLY A 90 28.86 -27.07 0.06
CA GLY A 90 29.32 -26.54 -1.24
C GLY A 90 28.21 -26.42 -2.29
N ASN A 91 27.20 -27.30 -2.22
CA ASN A 91 26.06 -27.30 -3.15
C ASN A 91 24.93 -26.34 -2.75
N CYS A 92 25.06 -25.66 -1.61
CA CYS A 92 24.16 -24.59 -1.16
C CYS A 92 22.65 -24.88 -1.41
N PRO A 93 22.08 -25.90 -0.76
CA PRO A 93 20.68 -26.24 -0.95
C PRO A 93 19.75 -25.20 -0.31
N ASP A 94 18.82 -24.66 -1.10
CA ASP A 94 17.86 -23.63 -0.66
C ASP A 94 17.13 -23.98 0.63
N LYS A 95 16.66 -25.23 0.76
CA LYS A 95 15.93 -25.70 1.95
C LYS A 95 16.73 -25.52 3.24
N CYS A 96 18.05 -25.68 3.18
CA CYS A 96 18.90 -25.47 4.34
C CYS A 96 19.12 -23.98 4.62
N CYS A 97 19.34 -23.17 3.58
CA CYS A 97 19.42 -21.71 3.75
C CYS A 97 18.12 -21.18 4.35
N ASP A 98 16.95 -21.61 3.86
CA ASP A 98 15.64 -21.22 4.41
C ASP A 98 15.49 -21.60 5.87
N THR A 99 15.85 -22.83 6.24
CA THR A 99 15.79 -23.30 7.63
C THR A 99 16.70 -22.47 8.54
N ASN A 100 17.94 -22.21 8.13
CA ASN A 100 18.89 -21.43 8.91
C ASN A 100 18.47 -19.95 9.04
N CYS A 101 17.95 -19.36 7.96
CA CYS A 101 17.44 -18.00 7.95
C CYS A 101 16.20 -17.86 8.84
N ALA A 102 15.28 -18.83 8.79
CA ALA A 102 14.10 -18.86 9.66
C ALA A 102 14.44 -19.07 11.14
N GLN A 103 15.53 -19.80 11.44
CA GLN A 103 16.03 -19.94 12.82
C GLN A 103 16.73 -18.68 13.32
N LYS A 104 17.48 -17.98 12.46
CA LYS A 104 18.27 -16.80 12.85
C LYS A 104 17.43 -15.53 12.90
N TYR A 105 16.49 -15.36 11.97
CA TYR A 105 15.68 -14.17 11.80
C TYR A 105 14.20 -14.51 11.91
N ASN A 106 13.47 -13.80 12.78
CA ASN A 106 12.04 -14.05 12.97
C ASN A 106 11.26 -13.71 11.69
N GLY A 107 10.53 -14.69 11.15
CA GLY A 107 9.87 -14.56 9.84
C GLY A 107 10.85 -14.50 8.66
N GLY A 108 12.12 -14.88 8.88
CA GLY A 108 13.14 -14.91 7.85
C GLY A 108 12.93 -16.05 6.87
N ARG A 109 13.27 -15.79 5.61
CA ARG A 109 13.35 -16.76 4.53
C ARG A 109 14.73 -16.74 3.94
N GLY A 110 15.18 -17.88 3.42
CA GLY A 110 16.53 -18.05 2.94
C GLY A 110 16.58 -18.74 1.58
N PHE A 111 17.53 -18.33 0.77
CA PHE A 111 17.79 -18.95 -0.52
C PHE A 111 19.29 -18.96 -0.81
N CYS A 112 19.70 -19.88 -1.66
CA CYS A 112 21.06 -19.89 -2.17
C CYS A 112 21.23 -18.78 -3.19
N ASN A 113 22.24 -17.94 -2.98
CA ASN A 113 22.62 -16.89 -3.90
C ASN A 113 24.06 -17.12 -4.36
N SER A 114 24.27 -17.05 -5.68
CA SER A 114 25.60 -17.16 -6.29
C SER A 114 26.19 -15.76 -6.50
N LEU A 115 27.24 -15.44 -5.75
CA LEU A 115 28.03 -14.21 -5.90
C LEU A 115 29.37 -14.54 -6.54
N GLY A 116 29.43 -14.39 -7.86
CA GLY A 116 30.57 -14.84 -8.67
C GLY A 116 30.69 -16.37 -8.65
N ASN A 117 31.83 -16.88 -8.17
CA ASN A 117 32.09 -18.32 -8.04
C ASN A 117 31.76 -18.89 -6.66
N TYR A 118 31.19 -18.07 -5.76
CA TYR A 118 30.86 -18.47 -4.40
C TYR A 118 29.36 -18.55 -4.20
N ASN A 119 28.91 -19.62 -3.57
CA ASN A 119 27.53 -19.78 -3.14
C ASN A 119 27.40 -19.35 -1.68
N LEU A 120 26.39 -18.54 -1.38
CA LEU A 120 26.10 -18.15 -0.01
C LEU A 120 24.60 -18.21 0.28
N CYS A 121 24.26 -18.46 1.54
CA CYS A 121 22.87 -18.39 1.99
C CYS A 121 22.51 -16.93 2.25
N GLN A 122 21.67 -16.37 1.38
CA GLN A 122 21.09 -15.05 1.53
C GLN A 122 19.78 -15.17 2.32
N CYS A 123 19.60 -14.33 3.34
CA CYS A 123 18.37 -14.24 4.11
C CYS A 123 17.65 -12.94 3.82
N GLU A 124 16.33 -13.00 3.76
CA GLU A 124 15.41 -11.86 3.77
C GLU A 124 14.49 -12.00 4.98
N TYR A 125 14.35 -10.93 5.76
CA TYR A 125 13.51 -10.97 6.95
C TYR A 125 12.89 -9.61 7.28
N PRO A 126 11.73 -9.59 7.95
CA PRO A 126 11.14 -8.36 8.45
C PRO A 126 12.04 -7.63 9.46
N CYS A 127 12.18 -6.33 9.24
CA CYS A 127 12.64 -5.29 10.15
C CYS A 127 11.77 -4.03 9.89
#